data_AF-A0A960GGV3-F1
#
_entry.id   AF-A0A960GGV3-F1
#
_cell.length_a   1.000
_cell.length_b   1.000
_cell.length_c   1.000
_cell.angle_alpha   90.00
_cell.angle_beta   90.00
_cell.angle_gamma   90.00
#
_symmetry.space_group_name_H-M   'P 1'
#
loop_
_entity.id
_entity.type
_entity.pdbx_description
1 polymer ?
#
loop_
_entity_poly.entity_id
_entity_poly.type
_entity_poly.pdbx_seq_one_letter_code
_entity_poly.pdbx_strand_id
1 'polypeptide(L)'
;MSDPLCRLHVQSREAVALAPGLVEGSADMLGLPPSDRVRLRTLTVEVLEAVMQDAFGPEDPVDLDLEVLREPGDLKLIVRDRGAPLDFGASYPPRIADLIRLGFADGLTFANEGRAGNRTEISKHLSYQKVNDDKEFIAATEADMIPAPTVGEDGQVVVDIRPMTPEDVVGVARLFYRCYGYTVSYAPVVYEPERLAELVESGQHLATVAISPEGHIVGHLSSEVHDPNATTGKIGLLAVDPVYRRHGLSLRIGFTHISRLLELGFVGQYTEAVTVHLGSQKAALTGGGHEAGLLLAGQSNELDFRGFDSDDKIRKAVMLFYGSFGKTPQRTSYVPPIYREVVERIYSVGNLPREVIAEFERHPDISAGPTRLRLNLRHETGVGFINVDNYGEDFLESLQEQVKQLRMNRFELILVVLPLSDPATSFFGSGLQEIGLSFSGIYPEYANGDVLVLQNLNNVEIRPEEINVASEMGEFLRDFVLADYRRAGERVAQRERSRAHMARIYEALD
;
A
#
# COMPACT_ATOMS: atom_id res chain seq x y z
N MET A 1 3.10 19.81 0.76
CA MET A 1 1.94 19.75 -0.16
C MET A 1 2.35 20.46 -1.42
N SER A 2 2.24 19.80 -2.57
CA SER A 2 2.50 20.40 -3.88
C SER A 2 1.49 21.52 -4.14
N ASP A 3 1.93 22.62 -4.75
CA ASP A 3 0.98 23.61 -5.27
C ASP A 3 0.17 22.97 -6.41
N PRO A 4 -1.16 23.18 -6.45
CA PRO A 4 -1.97 22.61 -7.51
C PRO A 4 -1.61 23.24 -8.84
N LEU A 5 -1.60 22.42 -9.88
CA LEU A 5 -1.43 22.86 -11.26
C LEU A 5 -2.55 23.80 -11.68
N CYS A 6 -3.77 23.50 -11.22
CA CYS A 6 -4.93 24.35 -11.43
C CYS A 6 -5.97 24.16 -10.33
N ARG A 7 -6.78 25.20 -10.11
CA ARG A 7 -7.97 25.18 -9.25
C ARG A 7 -9.16 25.75 -10.00
N LEU A 8 -10.34 25.16 -9.77
CA LEU A 8 -11.62 25.66 -10.27
C LEU A 8 -12.63 25.66 -9.13
N HIS A 9 -13.10 26.84 -8.76
CA HIS A 9 -14.22 27.02 -7.83
C HIS A 9 -15.50 27.20 -8.63
N VAL A 10 -16.52 26.38 -8.37
CA VAL A 10 -17.78 26.33 -9.10
C VAL A 10 -18.94 26.65 -8.17
N GLN A 11 -19.72 27.68 -8.54
CA GLN A 11 -20.88 28.14 -7.77
C GLN A 11 -22.23 28.02 -8.52
N SER A 12 -22.24 27.43 -9.73
CA SER A 12 -23.46 27.18 -10.50
C SER A 12 -23.48 25.78 -11.11
N ARG A 13 -24.68 25.21 -11.24
CA ARG A 13 -24.88 23.85 -11.77
C ARG A 13 -24.37 23.71 -13.20
N GLU A 14 -24.59 24.72 -14.04
CA GLU A 14 -24.17 24.69 -15.45
C GLU A 14 -22.64 24.73 -15.59
N ALA A 15 -21.95 25.41 -14.68
CA ALA A 15 -20.49 25.55 -14.72
C ALA A 15 -19.77 24.26 -14.31
N VAL A 16 -20.44 23.31 -13.63
CA VAL A 16 -19.88 21.99 -13.29
C VAL A 16 -19.43 21.24 -14.56
N ALA A 17 -20.13 21.42 -15.68
CA ALA A 17 -19.80 20.77 -16.95
C ALA A 17 -18.45 21.22 -17.55
N LEU A 18 -17.84 22.30 -17.05
CA LEU A 18 -16.52 22.77 -17.48
C LEU A 18 -15.36 21.96 -16.85
N ALA A 19 -15.58 21.40 -15.65
CA ALA A 19 -14.55 20.72 -14.88
C ALA A 19 -13.87 19.53 -15.61
N PRO A 20 -14.60 18.62 -16.28
CA PRO A 20 -13.96 17.52 -17.00
C PRO A 20 -12.97 17.99 -18.09
N GLY A 21 -13.22 19.14 -18.72
CA GLY A 21 -12.32 19.72 -19.70
C GLY A 21 -11.02 20.25 -19.08
N LEU A 22 -11.09 20.81 -17.88
CA LEU A 22 -9.90 21.22 -17.11
C LEU A 22 -9.03 20.02 -16.74
N VAL A 23 -9.66 18.93 -16.28
CA VAL A 23 -8.97 17.69 -15.92
C VAL A 23 -8.29 17.06 -17.14
N GLU A 24 -9.01 16.97 -18.26
CA GLU A 24 -8.46 16.45 -19.52
C GLU A 24 -7.28 17.28 -20.03
N GLY A 25 -7.39 18.61 -20.01
CA GLY A 25 -6.30 19.51 -20.43
C GLY A 25 -5.08 19.43 -19.50
N SER A 26 -5.31 19.26 -18.20
CA SER A 26 -4.22 19.04 -17.23
C SER A 26 -3.55 17.69 -17.46
N ALA A 27 -4.32 16.64 -17.77
CA ALA A 27 -3.80 15.32 -18.10
C ALA A 27 -2.96 15.33 -19.39
N ASP A 28 -3.39 16.07 -20.42
CA ASP A 28 -2.60 16.29 -21.64
C ASP A 28 -1.28 17.01 -21.34
N MET A 29 -1.33 18.09 -20.55
CA MET A 29 -0.14 18.83 -20.13
C MET A 29 0.89 17.95 -19.42
N LEU A 30 0.43 16.95 -18.65
CA LEU A 30 1.28 16.01 -17.93
C LEU A 30 1.66 14.75 -18.74
N GLY A 31 1.31 14.70 -20.03
CA GLY A 31 1.74 13.63 -20.94
C GLY A 31 1.00 12.31 -20.83
N LEU A 32 -0.16 12.26 -20.16
CA LEU A 32 -1.01 11.06 -20.19
C LEU A 32 -1.41 10.72 -21.63
N PRO A 33 -1.59 9.45 -22.02
CA PRO A 33 -1.96 9.06 -23.37
C PRO A 33 -3.42 9.44 -23.66
N PRO A 34 -3.81 9.62 -24.93
CA PRO A 34 -5.17 10.01 -25.29
C PRO A 34 -6.26 9.12 -24.68
N SER A 35 -6.02 7.80 -24.56
CA SER A 35 -6.96 6.88 -23.93
C SER A 35 -7.21 7.20 -22.46
N ASP A 36 -6.15 7.51 -21.70
CA ASP A 36 -6.25 7.77 -20.27
C ASP A 36 -6.81 9.16 -19.99
N ARG A 37 -6.55 10.14 -20.85
CA ARG A 37 -7.20 11.46 -20.81
C ARG A 37 -8.72 11.33 -20.93
N VAL A 38 -9.18 10.58 -21.93
CA VAL A 38 -10.62 10.34 -22.16
C VAL A 38 -11.23 9.57 -21.00
N ARG A 39 -10.55 8.53 -20.50
CA ARG A 39 -11.00 7.77 -19.32
C ARG A 39 -11.12 8.67 -18.09
N LEU A 40 -10.11 9.45 -17.78
CA LEU A 40 -10.11 10.34 -16.62
C LEU A 40 -11.19 11.43 -16.75
N ARG A 41 -11.38 11.99 -17.96
CA ARG A 41 -12.50 12.89 -18.25
C ARG A 41 -13.84 12.23 -17.97
N THR A 42 -14.07 11.02 -18.49
CA THR A 42 -15.31 10.27 -18.28
C THR A 42 -15.54 10.01 -16.80
N LEU A 43 -14.53 9.53 -16.07
CA LEU A 43 -14.64 9.28 -14.63
C LEU A 43 -14.95 10.57 -13.86
N THR A 44 -14.35 11.70 -14.26
CA THR A 44 -14.64 13.02 -13.66
C THR A 44 -16.10 13.40 -13.84
N VAL A 45 -16.68 13.17 -15.04
CA VAL A 45 -18.11 13.42 -15.28
C VAL A 45 -18.98 12.61 -14.31
N GLU A 46 -18.73 11.31 -14.19
CA GLU A 46 -19.53 10.44 -13.32
C GLU A 46 -19.42 10.85 -11.85
N VAL A 47 -18.22 11.17 -11.39
CA VAL A 47 -18.00 11.62 -10.00
C VAL A 47 -18.73 12.92 -9.73
N LEU A 48 -18.67 13.89 -10.65
CA LEU A 48 -19.39 15.15 -10.50
C LEU A 48 -20.91 14.95 -10.56
N GLU A 49 -21.42 14.09 -11.44
CA GLU A 49 -22.85 13.75 -11.49
C GLU A 49 -23.32 13.13 -10.17
N ALA A 50 -22.54 12.20 -9.62
CA ALA A 50 -22.81 11.60 -8.31
C ALA A 50 -22.85 12.64 -7.19
N VAL A 51 -21.81 13.48 -7.09
CA VAL A 51 -21.73 14.56 -6.10
C VAL A 51 -22.92 15.53 -6.25
N MET A 52 -23.27 15.90 -7.48
CA MET A 52 -24.37 16.83 -7.75
C MET A 52 -25.75 16.25 -7.44
N GLN A 53 -25.92 14.94 -7.59
CA GLN A 53 -27.17 14.24 -7.30
C GLN A 53 -27.36 14.05 -5.79
N ASP A 54 -26.29 13.69 -5.09
CA ASP A 54 -26.38 13.22 -3.70
C ASP A 54 -26.11 14.34 -2.69
N ALA A 55 -25.32 15.36 -3.04
CA ALA A 55 -24.96 16.45 -2.12
C ALA A 55 -25.77 17.74 -2.32
N PHE A 56 -26.43 17.96 -3.46
CA PHE A 56 -27.12 19.23 -3.74
C PHE A 56 -28.55 19.01 -4.28
N GLY A 57 -29.56 19.47 -3.54
CA GLY A 57 -30.94 19.52 -4.00
C GLY A 57 -31.15 20.54 -5.12
N PRO A 58 -32.20 20.44 -5.96
CA PRO A 58 -32.33 21.19 -7.22
C PRO A 58 -32.10 22.72 -7.12
N GLU A 59 -32.53 23.33 -6.01
CA GLU A 59 -32.42 24.77 -5.74
C GLU A 59 -31.24 25.15 -4.85
N ASP A 60 -30.45 24.17 -4.37
CA ASP A 60 -29.32 24.44 -3.49
C ASP A 60 -28.20 25.16 -4.26
N PRO A 61 -27.56 26.18 -3.65
CA PRO A 61 -26.37 26.78 -4.22
C PRO A 61 -25.26 25.73 -4.29
N VAL A 62 -24.67 25.58 -5.48
CA VAL A 62 -23.52 24.71 -5.68
C VAL A 62 -22.31 25.37 -5.06
N ASP A 63 -21.49 24.60 -4.36
CA ASP A 63 -20.21 25.07 -3.84
C ASP A 63 -19.21 23.91 -3.93
N LEU A 64 -18.42 23.95 -5.01
CA LEU A 64 -17.48 22.92 -5.40
C LEU A 64 -16.09 23.50 -5.66
N ASP A 65 -15.07 22.91 -5.06
CA ASP A 65 -13.67 23.17 -5.37
C ASP A 65 -13.06 21.96 -6.07
N LEU A 66 -12.52 22.15 -7.27
CA LEU A 66 -11.72 21.16 -7.97
C LEU A 66 -10.25 21.60 -8.00
N GLU A 67 -9.35 20.68 -7.66
CA GLU A 67 -7.90 20.89 -7.75
C GLU A 67 -7.27 19.76 -8.55
N VAL A 68 -6.36 20.09 -9.47
CA VAL A 68 -5.48 19.10 -10.10
C VAL A 68 -4.07 19.33 -9.59
N LEU A 69 -3.47 18.30 -9.00
CA LEU A 69 -2.11 18.32 -8.46
C LEU A 69 -1.21 17.38 -9.26
N ARG A 70 0.06 17.75 -9.35
CA ARG A 70 1.14 16.82 -9.71
C ARG A 70 1.82 16.37 -8.43
N GLU A 71 1.80 15.06 -8.22
CA GLU A 71 2.64 14.39 -7.23
C GLU A 71 3.68 13.53 -7.95
N PRO A 72 4.76 13.11 -7.28
CA PRO A 72 5.78 12.26 -7.90
C PRO A 72 5.14 10.99 -8.50
N GLY A 73 5.23 10.85 -9.82
CA GLY A 73 4.64 9.71 -10.55
C GLY A 73 3.12 9.76 -10.78
N ASP A 74 2.42 10.78 -10.28
CA ASP A 74 0.95 10.81 -10.22
C ASP A 74 0.32 12.16 -10.61
N LEU A 75 -0.81 12.09 -11.29
CA LEU A 75 -1.80 13.16 -11.34
C LEU A 75 -2.85 12.88 -10.26
N LYS A 76 -3.17 13.86 -9.41
CA LYS A 76 -4.29 13.80 -8.47
C LYS A 76 -5.35 14.84 -8.82
N LEU A 77 -6.60 14.39 -8.91
CA LEU A 77 -7.78 15.23 -8.94
C LEU A 77 -8.42 15.22 -7.55
N ILE A 78 -8.65 16.38 -6.96
CA ILE A 78 -9.41 16.53 -5.71
C ILE A 78 -10.69 17.29 -6.04
N VAL A 79 -11.83 16.75 -5.62
CA VAL A 79 -13.16 17.38 -5.65
C VAL A 79 -13.59 17.56 -4.21
N ARG A 80 -13.82 18.81 -3.78
CA ARG A 80 -14.44 19.13 -2.50
C ARG A 80 -15.80 19.76 -2.73
N ASP A 81 -16.80 19.29 -2.00
CA ASP A 81 -18.16 19.82 -2.06
C ASP A 81 -18.64 20.23 -0.67
N ARG A 82 -19.36 21.35 -0.58
CA ARG A 82 -19.98 21.83 0.66
C ARG A 82 -21.49 21.59 0.68
N GLY A 83 -21.93 20.51 0.02
CA GLY A 83 -23.33 20.10 -0.02
C GLY A 83 -23.74 19.36 1.25
N ALA A 84 -24.90 18.69 1.17
CA ALA A 84 -25.33 17.75 2.19
C ALA A 84 -24.21 16.71 2.45
N PRO A 85 -23.99 16.30 3.70
CA PRO A 85 -23.12 15.17 3.99
C PRO A 85 -23.60 13.99 3.13
N LEU A 86 -22.75 13.50 2.23
CA LEU A 86 -23.08 12.32 1.45
C LEU A 86 -23.33 11.18 2.45
N ASP A 87 -24.30 10.31 2.17
CA ASP A 87 -24.43 9.09 2.97
C ASP A 87 -23.18 8.24 2.68
N PHE A 88 -22.17 8.32 3.57
CA PHE A 88 -20.89 7.61 3.44
C PHE A 88 -21.06 6.09 3.51
N GLY A 89 -22.29 5.64 3.81
CA GLY A 89 -22.86 4.31 3.73
C GLY A 89 -23.41 3.91 2.34
N ALA A 90 -23.44 4.81 1.36
CA ALA A 90 -23.90 4.48 0.01
C ALA A 90 -22.75 3.93 -0.86
N SER A 91 -23.05 2.90 -1.65
CA SER A 91 -22.18 2.51 -2.75
C SER A 91 -21.85 3.74 -3.59
N TYR A 92 -20.58 3.89 -4.00
CA TYR A 92 -20.32 4.64 -5.23
C TYR A 92 -21.32 4.16 -6.27
N PRO A 93 -21.94 5.07 -7.05
CA PRO A 93 -22.78 4.67 -8.15
C PRO A 93 -22.09 3.52 -8.89
N PRO A 94 -22.75 2.36 -9.10
CA PRO A 94 -22.11 1.14 -9.60
C PRO A 94 -21.20 1.39 -10.81
N ARG A 95 -21.55 2.40 -11.60
CA ARG A 95 -20.78 2.91 -12.73
C ARG A 95 -19.39 3.45 -12.36
N ILE A 96 -19.22 4.27 -11.32
CA ILE A 96 -17.89 4.76 -10.89
C ILE A 96 -17.01 3.60 -10.46
N ALA A 97 -17.57 2.70 -9.65
CA ALA A 97 -16.94 1.47 -9.20
C ALA A 97 -16.44 0.61 -10.38
N ASP A 98 -17.30 0.40 -11.39
CA ASP A 98 -16.94 -0.32 -12.61
C ASP A 98 -15.84 0.38 -13.42
N LEU A 99 -15.87 1.71 -13.53
CA LEU A 99 -14.86 2.48 -14.28
C LEU A 99 -13.49 2.41 -13.61
N ILE A 100 -13.43 2.52 -12.28
CA ILE A 100 -12.18 2.36 -11.54
C ILE A 100 -11.64 0.95 -11.76
N ARG A 101 -12.48 -0.10 -11.68
CA ARG A 101 -12.07 -1.48 -12.00
C ARG A 101 -11.54 -1.63 -13.44
N LEU A 102 -12.06 -0.85 -14.39
CA LEU A 102 -11.60 -0.83 -15.78
C LEU A 102 -10.31 0.00 -15.99
N GLY A 103 -9.67 0.47 -14.90
CA GLY A 103 -8.40 1.20 -14.94
C GLY A 103 -8.53 2.68 -15.29
N PHE A 104 -9.72 3.27 -15.12
CA PHE A 104 -9.92 4.70 -15.38
C PHE A 104 -9.20 5.58 -14.36
N ALA A 105 -8.90 5.04 -13.18
CA ALA A 105 -8.05 5.62 -12.14
C ALA A 105 -7.26 4.51 -11.46
N ASP A 106 -6.14 4.88 -10.84
CA ASP A 106 -5.25 3.97 -10.13
C ASP A 106 -5.40 4.11 -8.60
N GLY A 107 -6.16 5.12 -8.15
CA GLY A 107 -6.59 5.24 -6.77
C GLY A 107 -7.78 6.17 -6.62
N LEU A 108 -8.53 5.95 -5.55
CA LEU A 108 -9.68 6.74 -5.15
C LEU A 108 -9.66 6.86 -3.63
N THR A 109 -9.70 8.07 -3.09
CA THR A 109 -9.87 8.34 -1.66
C THR A 109 -11.15 9.15 -1.47
N PHE A 110 -11.87 8.86 -0.41
CA PHE A 110 -13.01 9.65 0.00
C PHE A 110 -12.86 10.03 1.48
N ALA A 111 -13.17 11.27 1.82
CA ALA A 111 -13.21 11.73 3.20
C ALA A 111 -14.39 12.68 3.42
N ASN A 112 -15.13 12.51 4.53
CA ASN A 112 -15.93 13.60 5.07
C ASN A 112 -15.04 14.47 5.95
N GLU A 113 -14.96 15.76 5.65
CA GLU A 113 -14.15 16.74 6.40
C GLU A 113 -15.04 17.59 7.34
N GLY A 114 -16.21 17.07 7.73
CA GLY A 114 -17.14 17.69 8.65
C GLY A 114 -17.67 19.03 8.12
N ARG A 115 -17.38 20.12 8.82
CA ARG A 115 -17.76 21.48 8.40
C ARG A 115 -17.10 21.92 7.08
N ALA A 116 -16.00 21.29 6.69
CA ALA A 116 -15.33 21.60 5.43
C ALA A 116 -15.99 20.90 4.22
N GLY A 117 -16.99 20.04 4.44
CA GLY A 117 -17.72 19.35 3.39
C GLY A 117 -17.17 17.95 3.11
N ASN A 118 -17.46 17.42 1.91
CA ASN A 118 -16.96 16.12 1.46
C ASN A 118 -15.76 16.31 0.53
N ARG A 119 -14.88 15.31 0.45
CA ARG A 119 -13.68 15.30 -0.38
C ARG A 119 -13.53 13.96 -1.09
N THR A 120 -13.51 14.01 -2.41
CA THR A 120 -13.16 12.87 -3.28
C THR A 120 -11.83 13.14 -3.95
N GLU A 121 -10.89 12.20 -3.86
CA GLU A 121 -9.61 12.26 -4.56
C GLU A 121 -9.49 11.10 -5.54
N ILE A 122 -9.06 11.38 -6.75
CA ILE A 122 -8.79 10.40 -7.80
C ILE A 122 -7.33 10.52 -8.18
N SER A 123 -6.57 9.43 -8.16
CA SER A 123 -5.19 9.40 -8.64
C SER A 123 -5.08 8.61 -9.94
N LYS A 124 -4.23 9.10 -10.84
CA LYS A 124 -3.83 8.41 -12.07
C LYS A 124 -2.32 8.49 -12.21
N HIS A 125 -1.69 7.33 -12.34
CA HIS A 125 -0.29 7.19 -12.67
C HIS A 125 -0.03 7.88 -14.00
N LEU A 126 1.02 8.68 -14.01
CA LEU A 126 1.48 9.31 -15.22
C LEU A 126 2.06 8.25 -16.14
N SER A 127 1.88 8.46 -17.44
CA SER A 127 2.45 7.54 -18.41
C SER A 127 3.89 7.90 -18.68
N TYR A 128 4.75 6.98 -18.27
CA TYR A 128 6.17 7.02 -18.58
C TYR A 128 6.48 5.97 -19.64
N GLN A 129 7.44 6.29 -20.51
CA GLN A 129 7.88 5.33 -21.51
C GLN A 129 8.62 4.20 -20.79
N LYS A 130 8.12 2.98 -20.97
CA LYS A 130 8.83 1.81 -20.45
C LYS A 130 9.97 1.49 -21.38
N VAL A 131 11.19 1.57 -20.88
CA VAL A 131 12.39 1.27 -21.69
C VAL A 131 12.50 -0.21 -22.02
N ASN A 132 11.74 -1.07 -21.33
CA ASN A 132 11.70 -2.49 -21.60
C ASN A 132 10.94 -2.87 -22.90
N ASP A 133 10.17 -1.95 -23.47
CA ASP A 133 9.50 -2.11 -24.76
C ASP A 133 10.29 -1.46 -25.93
N ASP A 134 11.36 -0.71 -25.62
CA ASP A 134 12.19 -0.01 -26.59
C ASP A 134 13.31 -0.91 -27.16
N LYS A 135 13.17 -1.29 -28.43
CA LYS A 135 14.13 -2.14 -29.15
C LYS A 135 15.53 -1.55 -29.23
N GLU A 136 15.66 -0.23 -29.34
CA GLU A 136 16.97 0.42 -29.40
C GLU A 136 17.64 0.38 -28.03
N PHE A 137 16.89 0.68 -26.96
CA PHE A 137 17.37 0.54 -25.59
C PHE A 137 17.82 -0.90 -25.28
N ILE A 138 17.02 -1.89 -25.68
CA ILE A 138 17.33 -3.31 -25.49
C ILE A 138 18.61 -3.67 -26.24
N ALA A 139 18.69 -3.36 -27.53
CA ALA A 139 19.87 -3.67 -28.34
C ALA A 139 21.13 -2.99 -27.81
N ALA A 140 21.01 -1.73 -27.34
CA ALA A 140 22.10 -1.02 -26.70
C ALA A 140 22.53 -1.68 -25.39
N THR A 141 21.56 -2.15 -24.59
CA THR A 141 21.83 -2.84 -23.31
C THR A 141 22.46 -4.23 -23.53
N GLU A 142 22.04 -4.96 -24.55
CA GLU A 142 22.61 -6.27 -24.92
C GLU A 142 24.02 -6.13 -25.52
N ALA A 143 24.28 -5.03 -26.24
CA ALA A 143 25.61 -4.72 -26.77
C ALA A 143 26.57 -4.15 -25.72
N ASP A 144 26.06 -3.61 -24.61
CA ASP A 144 26.84 -3.05 -23.50
C ASP A 144 27.45 -4.17 -22.65
N MET A 145 28.71 -4.51 -22.97
CA MET A 145 29.46 -5.54 -22.27
C MET A 145 29.95 -5.02 -20.91
N ILE A 146 29.43 -5.61 -19.84
CA ILE A 146 29.88 -5.30 -18.48
C ILE A 146 31.28 -5.92 -18.25
N PRO A 147 32.30 -5.09 -17.92
CA PRO A 147 33.64 -5.60 -17.69
C PRO A 147 33.69 -6.49 -16.46
N ALA A 148 34.63 -7.45 -16.48
CA ALA A 148 34.92 -8.27 -15.32
C ALA A 148 35.35 -7.37 -14.14
N PRO A 149 34.93 -7.68 -12.90
CA PRO A 149 35.22 -6.84 -11.76
C PRO A 149 36.73 -6.74 -11.51
N THR A 150 37.22 -5.51 -11.38
CA THR A 150 38.57 -5.29 -10.83
C THR A 150 38.53 -5.61 -9.34
N VAL A 151 39.43 -6.48 -8.87
CA VAL A 151 39.57 -6.83 -7.45
C VAL A 151 40.75 -6.07 -6.87
N GLY A 152 40.51 -5.33 -5.80
CA GLY A 152 41.53 -4.58 -5.07
C GLY A 152 42.45 -5.47 -4.24
N GLU A 153 43.48 -4.87 -3.66
CA GLU A 153 44.46 -5.58 -2.81
C GLU A 153 43.82 -6.22 -1.56
N ASP A 154 42.67 -5.70 -1.12
CA ASP A 154 41.87 -6.22 0.00
C ASP A 154 40.97 -7.41 -0.38
N GLY A 155 41.04 -7.87 -1.63
CA GLY A 155 40.23 -8.96 -2.17
C GLY A 155 38.78 -8.57 -2.47
N GLN A 156 38.42 -7.28 -2.35
CA GLN A 156 37.08 -6.79 -2.67
C GLN A 156 37.02 -6.24 -4.09
N VAL A 157 35.84 -6.31 -4.71
CA VAL A 157 35.62 -5.66 -6.01
C VAL A 157 35.64 -4.14 -5.86
N VAL A 158 36.38 -3.47 -6.73
CA VAL A 158 36.49 -2.02 -6.76
C VAL A 158 35.21 -1.45 -7.36
N VAL A 159 34.41 -0.78 -6.53
CA VAL A 159 33.16 -0.11 -6.91
C VAL A 159 32.96 1.10 -6.01
N ASP A 160 32.29 2.12 -6.52
CA ASP A 160 31.72 3.21 -5.72
C ASP A 160 30.33 2.80 -5.23
N ILE A 161 30.08 2.82 -3.92
CA ILE A 161 28.77 2.49 -3.34
C ILE A 161 28.21 3.73 -2.68
N ARG A 162 27.16 4.29 -3.27
CA ARG A 162 26.59 5.58 -2.87
C ARG A 162 25.06 5.60 -2.97
N PRO A 163 24.39 6.60 -2.38
CA PRO A 163 22.97 6.84 -2.65
C PRO A 163 22.72 6.99 -4.15
N MET A 164 21.60 6.44 -4.59
CA MET A 164 21.09 6.63 -5.95
C MET A 164 20.68 8.08 -6.16
N THR A 165 20.93 8.61 -7.35
CA THR A 165 20.43 9.91 -7.81
C THR A 165 19.53 9.71 -9.04
N PRO A 166 18.74 10.73 -9.43
CA PRO A 166 17.89 10.68 -10.61
C PRO A 166 18.64 10.34 -11.90
N GLU A 167 19.94 10.67 -12.00
CA GLU A 167 20.76 10.36 -13.16
C GLU A 167 21.09 8.86 -13.30
N ASP A 168 20.96 8.07 -12.23
CA ASP A 168 21.31 6.65 -12.23
C ASP A 168 20.19 5.75 -12.80
N VAL A 169 18.97 6.27 -12.95
CA VAL A 169 17.75 5.50 -13.25
C VAL A 169 17.87 4.63 -14.50
N VAL A 170 18.53 5.15 -15.55
CA VAL A 170 18.75 4.40 -16.80
C VAL A 170 19.71 3.23 -16.55
N GLY A 171 20.77 3.46 -15.76
CA GLY A 171 21.71 2.41 -15.37
C GLY A 171 21.07 1.31 -14.53
N VAL A 172 20.15 1.70 -13.63
CA VAL A 172 19.34 0.76 -12.84
C VAL A 172 18.43 -0.08 -13.74
N ALA A 173 17.72 0.53 -14.69
CA ALA A 173 16.89 -0.20 -15.65
C ALA A 173 17.70 -1.25 -16.44
N ARG A 174 18.91 -0.89 -16.89
CA ARG A 174 19.83 -1.82 -17.55
C ARG A 174 20.28 -2.96 -16.63
N LEU A 175 20.62 -2.65 -15.37
CA LEU A 175 20.98 -3.66 -14.37
C LEU A 175 19.86 -4.69 -14.16
N PHE A 176 18.62 -4.22 -13.99
CA PHE A 176 17.46 -5.10 -13.80
C PHE A 176 17.17 -5.95 -15.04
N TYR A 177 17.28 -5.37 -16.23
CA TYR A 177 17.18 -6.11 -17.49
C TYR A 177 18.23 -7.24 -17.57
N ARG A 178 19.50 -6.96 -17.27
CA ARG A 178 20.56 -7.99 -17.29
C ARG A 178 20.37 -9.07 -16.23
N CYS A 179 19.82 -8.71 -15.06
CA CYS A 179 19.63 -9.66 -13.96
C CYS A 179 18.42 -10.57 -14.17
N TYR A 180 17.33 -10.03 -14.71
CA TYR A 180 16.00 -10.65 -14.65
C TYR A 180 15.19 -10.57 -15.96
N GLY A 181 15.73 -9.95 -17.01
CA GLY A 181 15.01 -9.72 -18.26
C GLY A 181 13.75 -8.89 -18.01
N TYR A 182 12.60 -9.40 -18.44
CA TYR A 182 11.27 -8.78 -18.22
C TYR A 182 10.45 -9.49 -17.13
N THR A 183 11.10 -10.29 -16.28
CA THR A 183 10.38 -11.11 -15.29
C THR A 183 10.02 -10.35 -14.01
N VAL A 184 10.46 -9.09 -13.88
CA VAL A 184 10.14 -8.22 -12.73
C VAL A 184 8.85 -7.44 -12.99
N SER A 185 7.77 -8.15 -13.30
CA SER A 185 6.46 -7.55 -13.60
C SER A 185 5.82 -6.86 -12.37
N TYR A 186 6.17 -7.28 -11.15
CA TYR A 186 5.66 -6.72 -9.90
C TYR A 186 6.23 -5.35 -9.52
N ALA A 187 7.35 -4.94 -10.12
CA ALA A 187 7.97 -3.65 -9.86
C ALA A 187 8.30 -2.97 -11.20
N PRO A 188 7.29 -2.63 -12.01
CA PRO A 188 7.49 -2.08 -13.35
C PRO A 188 8.26 -0.75 -13.32
N VAL A 189 8.23 -0.05 -12.18
CA VAL A 189 8.90 1.23 -11.97
C VAL A 189 10.41 1.19 -12.25
N VAL A 190 11.08 0.04 -12.09
CA VAL A 190 12.52 -0.07 -12.43
C VAL A 190 12.80 0.04 -13.93
N TYR A 191 11.77 -0.07 -14.77
CA TYR A 191 11.82 0.14 -16.23
C TYR A 191 11.09 1.42 -16.67
N GLU A 192 10.72 2.30 -15.73
CA GLU A 192 10.08 3.61 -15.96
C GLU A 192 11.02 4.71 -15.43
N PRO A 193 12.13 5.03 -16.12
CA PRO A 193 13.23 5.80 -15.54
C PRO A 193 12.82 7.19 -15.05
N GLU A 194 11.93 7.87 -15.77
CA GLU A 194 11.43 9.18 -15.37
C GLU A 194 10.55 9.11 -14.12
N ARG A 195 9.73 8.05 -13.99
CA ARG A 195 8.95 7.81 -12.76
C ARG A 195 9.87 7.54 -11.58
N LEU A 196 10.85 6.65 -11.78
CA LEU A 196 11.80 6.28 -10.75
C LEU A 196 12.61 7.50 -10.30
N ALA A 197 13.00 8.39 -11.22
CA ALA A 197 13.66 9.64 -10.91
C ALA A 197 12.83 10.50 -9.95
N GLU A 198 11.53 10.70 -10.24
CA GLU A 198 10.64 11.47 -9.35
C GLU A 198 10.48 10.83 -7.96
N LEU A 199 10.41 9.49 -7.89
CA LEU A 199 10.33 8.78 -6.60
C LEU A 199 11.64 8.87 -5.80
N VAL A 200 12.79 8.91 -6.48
CA VAL A 200 14.09 9.14 -5.85
C VAL A 200 14.19 10.57 -5.33
N GLU A 201 13.81 11.57 -6.13
CA GLU A 201 13.84 12.99 -5.72
C GLU A 201 12.93 13.29 -4.53
N SER A 202 11.76 12.66 -4.49
CA SER A 202 10.79 12.84 -3.42
C SER A 202 11.09 12.05 -2.15
N GLY A 203 12.09 11.16 -2.17
CA GLY A 203 12.44 10.29 -1.06
C GLY A 203 11.46 9.12 -0.84
N GLN A 204 10.54 8.88 -1.77
CA GLN A 204 9.65 7.71 -1.74
C GLN A 204 10.38 6.41 -2.15
N HIS A 205 11.49 6.55 -2.89
CA HIS A 205 12.38 5.45 -3.26
C HIS A 205 13.81 5.75 -2.79
N LEU A 206 14.16 5.29 -1.59
CA LEU A 206 15.51 5.42 -1.08
C LEU A 206 16.35 4.24 -1.60
N ALA A 207 17.34 4.50 -2.45
CA ALA A 207 18.15 3.45 -3.03
C ALA A 207 19.66 3.68 -2.87
N THR A 208 20.41 2.59 -2.90
CA THR A 208 21.87 2.55 -2.90
C THR A 208 22.33 1.76 -4.10
N VAL A 209 23.22 2.36 -4.88
CA VAL A 209 23.79 1.76 -6.10
C VAL A 209 25.26 1.45 -5.90
N ALA A 210 25.74 0.41 -6.58
CA ALA A 210 27.16 0.14 -6.75
C ALA A 210 27.55 0.38 -8.20
N ILE A 211 28.65 1.12 -8.40
CA ILE A 211 29.08 1.64 -9.70
C ILE A 211 30.50 1.15 -9.98
N SER A 212 30.72 0.56 -11.15
CA SER A 212 32.06 0.15 -11.56
C SER A 212 32.95 1.35 -11.89
N PRO A 213 34.29 1.20 -11.95
CA PRO A 213 35.20 2.26 -12.39
C PRO A 213 34.89 2.83 -13.79
N GLU A 214 34.25 2.03 -14.63
CA GLU A 214 33.81 2.39 -15.99
C GLU A 214 32.46 3.13 -16.00
N GLY A 215 31.81 3.30 -14.84
CA GLY A 215 30.56 4.03 -14.70
C GLY A 215 29.29 3.18 -14.82
N HIS A 216 29.41 1.85 -14.86
CA HIS A 216 28.23 0.97 -14.95
C HIS A 216 27.58 0.76 -13.58
N ILE A 217 26.26 0.87 -13.51
CA ILE A 217 25.50 0.40 -12.34
C ILE A 217 25.53 -1.13 -12.34
N VAL A 218 26.20 -1.72 -11.34
CA VAL A 218 26.45 -3.15 -11.18
C VAL A 218 25.80 -3.75 -9.93
N GLY A 219 25.20 -2.91 -9.09
CA GLY A 219 24.36 -3.35 -7.98
C GLY A 219 23.38 -2.28 -7.54
N HIS A 220 22.28 -2.73 -6.93
CA HIS A 220 21.18 -1.89 -6.48
C HIS A 220 20.47 -2.53 -5.28
N LEU A 221 20.14 -1.75 -4.27
CA LEU A 221 19.18 -2.09 -3.22
C LEU A 221 18.33 -0.86 -2.90
N SER A 222 17.02 -1.04 -2.74
CA SER A 222 16.12 0.05 -2.37
C SER A 222 15.27 -0.26 -1.14
N SER A 223 14.71 0.80 -0.57
CA SER A 223 13.64 0.81 0.40
C SER A 223 12.56 1.79 -0.05
N GLU A 224 11.33 1.32 -0.13
CA GLU A 224 10.15 2.10 -0.48
C GLU A 224 9.52 2.71 0.77
N VAL A 225 9.22 4.01 0.73
CA VAL A 225 8.66 4.77 1.85
C VAL A 225 7.22 5.11 1.54
N HIS A 226 6.28 4.54 2.29
CA HIS A 226 4.85 4.64 1.99
C HIS A 226 4.15 5.84 2.63
N ASP A 227 4.69 6.38 3.73
CA ASP A 227 4.18 7.58 4.38
C ASP A 227 5.34 8.56 4.62
N PRO A 228 5.19 9.86 4.34
CA PRO A 228 6.23 10.86 4.59
C PRO A 228 6.69 10.96 6.05
N ASN A 229 5.87 10.50 7.01
CA ASN A 229 6.20 10.46 8.43
C ASN A 229 6.72 9.09 8.89
N ALA A 230 6.78 8.10 8.00
CA ALA A 230 7.32 6.80 8.33
C ALA A 230 8.81 6.91 8.66
N THR A 231 9.26 6.17 9.67
CA THR A 231 10.68 5.96 9.95
C THR A 231 11.10 4.54 9.59
N THR A 232 10.33 3.90 8.71
CA THR A 232 10.58 2.57 8.17
C THR A 232 10.31 2.54 6.68
N GLY A 233 11.04 1.68 5.97
CA GLY A 233 10.83 1.41 4.56
C GLY A 233 10.51 -0.06 4.32
N LYS A 234 9.71 -0.34 3.29
CA LYS A 234 9.60 -1.69 2.73
C LYS A 234 10.87 -1.97 1.93
N ILE A 235 11.60 -3.04 2.24
CA ILE A 235 12.74 -3.40 1.39
C ILE A 235 12.25 -3.68 -0.02
N GLY A 236 12.83 -2.97 -0.98
CA GLY A 236 12.56 -3.12 -2.39
C GLY A 236 13.50 -4.16 -3.01
N LEU A 237 13.84 -3.94 -4.27
CA LEU A 237 14.54 -4.92 -5.07
C LEU A 237 16.06 -4.86 -4.89
N LEU A 238 16.65 -6.04 -4.60
CA LEU A 238 18.09 -6.26 -4.68
C LEU A 238 18.47 -6.79 -6.06
N ALA A 239 19.44 -6.15 -6.71
CA ALA A 239 20.06 -6.64 -7.92
C ALA A 239 21.59 -6.56 -7.80
N VAL A 240 22.27 -7.61 -8.26
CA VAL A 240 23.72 -7.61 -8.46
C VAL A 240 23.98 -8.23 -9.82
N ASP A 241 24.72 -7.50 -10.64
CA ASP A 241 25.07 -7.89 -12.00
C ASP A 241 25.71 -9.28 -12.00
N PRO A 242 25.32 -10.20 -12.93
CA PRO A 242 25.84 -11.55 -12.96
C PRO A 242 27.37 -11.68 -12.83
N VAL A 243 28.15 -10.79 -13.45
CA VAL A 243 29.62 -10.85 -13.41
C VAL A 243 30.22 -10.35 -12.09
N TYR A 244 29.43 -9.63 -11.27
CA TYR A 244 29.80 -9.15 -9.94
C TYR A 244 29.26 -10.04 -8.80
N ARG A 245 28.50 -11.08 -9.11
CA ARG A 245 27.99 -12.05 -8.10
C ARG A 245 29.14 -12.85 -7.50
N ARG A 246 28.91 -13.39 -6.29
CA ARG A 246 29.90 -14.16 -5.50
C ARG A 246 31.13 -13.37 -5.04
N HIS A 247 31.11 -12.05 -5.17
CA HIS A 247 32.12 -11.13 -4.64
C HIS A 247 31.68 -10.40 -3.35
N GLY A 248 30.61 -10.86 -2.70
CA GLY A 248 30.09 -10.22 -1.48
C GLY A 248 29.47 -8.82 -1.68
N LEU A 249 29.26 -8.40 -2.93
CA LEU A 249 28.80 -7.04 -3.24
C LEU A 249 27.40 -6.73 -2.66
N SER A 250 26.48 -7.70 -2.65
CA SER A 250 25.16 -7.51 -2.03
C SER A 250 25.23 -7.14 -0.55
N LEU A 251 26.16 -7.75 0.20
CA LEU A 251 26.36 -7.44 1.62
C LEU A 251 26.93 -6.02 1.79
N ARG A 252 27.91 -5.63 0.97
CA ARG A 252 28.48 -4.28 1.00
C ARG A 252 27.42 -3.22 0.69
N ILE A 253 26.60 -3.43 -0.34
CA ILE A 253 25.46 -2.56 -0.65
C ILE A 253 24.49 -2.51 0.53
N GLY A 254 24.13 -3.66 1.10
CA GLY A 254 23.23 -3.73 2.25
C GLY A 254 23.72 -2.96 3.48
N PHE A 255 25.01 -3.10 3.84
CA PHE A 255 25.59 -2.36 4.97
C PHE A 255 25.62 -0.85 4.72
N THR A 256 26.01 -0.41 3.52
CA THR A 256 25.97 1.01 3.16
C THR A 256 24.53 1.54 3.16
N HIS A 257 23.58 0.77 2.65
CA HIS A 257 22.17 1.14 2.60
C HIS A 257 21.58 1.33 4.00
N ILE A 258 21.78 0.37 4.90
CA ILE A 258 21.30 0.45 6.30
C ILE A 258 21.96 1.63 7.03
N SER A 259 23.26 1.85 6.84
CA SER A 259 23.96 2.99 7.44
C SER A 259 23.36 4.32 6.98
N ARG A 260 22.99 4.41 5.70
CA ARG A 260 22.33 5.59 5.14
C ARG A 260 20.92 5.78 5.68
N LEU A 261 20.13 4.72 5.78
CA LEU A 261 18.79 4.78 6.38
C LEU A 261 18.87 5.31 7.82
N LEU A 262 19.84 4.83 8.61
CA LEU A 262 20.10 5.34 9.96
C LEU A 262 20.44 6.84 9.99
N GLU A 263 21.27 7.33 9.07
CA GLU A 263 21.57 8.77 8.94
C GLU A 263 20.33 9.62 8.62
N LEU A 264 19.38 9.04 7.86
CA LEU A 264 18.10 9.67 7.51
C LEU A 264 17.06 9.55 8.63
N GLY A 265 17.40 8.94 9.77
CA GLY A 265 16.50 8.78 10.91
C GLY A 265 15.56 7.58 10.81
N PHE A 266 15.77 6.67 9.87
CA PHE A 266 15.02 5.42 9.82
C PHE A 266 15.48 4.49 10.94
N VAL A 267 14.53 3.83 11.57
CA VAL A 267 14.74 2.95 12.72
C VAL A 267 14.46 1.48 12.41
N GLY A 268 14.08 1.17 11.17
CA GLY A 268 13.93 -0.19 10.70
C GLY A 268 13.45 -0.30 9.26
N GLN A 269 13.24 -1.54 8.85
CA GLN A 269 12.66 -1.90 7.55
C GLN A 269 11.77 -3.12 7.72
N TYR A 270 10.85 -3.32 6.78
CA TYR A 270 10.08 -4.55 6.72
C TYR A 270 10.20 -5.24 5.37
N THR A 271 10.03 -6.55 5.37
CA THR A 271 10.08 -7.39 4.18
C THR A 271 8.94 -8.39 4.19
N GLU A 272 8.56 -8.81 3.00
CA GLU A 272 7.48 -9.75 2.75
C GLU A 272 8.08 -11.00 2.12
N ALA A 273 7.93 -12.13 2.79
CA ALA A 273 8.45 -13.40 2.32
C ALA A 273 7.30 -14.40 2.10
N VAL A 274 7.24 -14.97 0.89
CA VAL A 274 6.26 -16.01 0.56
C VAL A 274 6.38 -17.22 1.48
N THR A 275 5.27 -17.92 1.68
CA THR A 275 5.19 -19.08 2.59
C THR A 275 5.23 -20.44 1.88
N VAL A 276 5.18 -20.45 0.55
CA VAL A 276 5.37 -21.68 -0.25
C VAL A 276 6.80 -22.22 -0.18
N HIS A 277 7.79 -21.36 0.11
CA HIS A 277 9.19 -21.74 0.29
C HIS A 277 9.84 -21.02 1.47
N LEU A 278 10.79 -21.68 2.14
CA LEU A 278 11.43 -21.16 3.35
C LEU A 278 12.67 -20.28 3.08
N GLY A 279 13.14 -20.18 1.84
CA GLY A 279 14.42 -19.56 1.50
C GLY A 279 14.49 -18.08 1.89
N SER A 280 13.52 -17.28 1.45
CA SER A 280 13.43 -15.84 1.75
C SER A 280 13.17 -15.57 3.23
N GLN A 281 12.38 -16.40 3.91
CA GLN A 281 12.14 -16.31 5.35
C GLN A 281 13.42 -16.52 6.16
N LYS A 282 14.20 -17.57 5.84
CA LYS A 282 15.50 -17.83 6.49
C LYS A 282 16.50 -16.69 6.24
N ALA A 283 16.48 -16.10 5.06
CA ALA A 283 17.30 -14.94 4.75
C ALA A 283 16.90 -13.72 5.59
N ALA A 284 15.60 -13.44 5.75
CA ALA A 284 15.09 -12.37 6.60
C ALA A 284 15.50 -12.56 8.07
N LEU A 285 15.34 -13.77 8.61
CA LEU A 285 15.77 -14.14 9.97
C LEU A 285 17.28 -13.97 10.17
N THR A 286 18.08 -14.44 9.21
CA THR A 286 19.55 -14.29 9.26
C THR A 286 19.97 -12.82 9.21
N GLY A 287 19.19 -11.98 8.52
CA GLY A 287 19.37 -10.53 8.45
C GLY A 287 18.93 -9.77 9.71
N GLY A 288 18.53 -10.47 10.78
CA GLY A 288 18.07 -9.86 12.03
C GLY A 288 16.60 -9.43 12.01
N GLY A 289 15.84 -9.84 10.98
CA GLY A 289 14.40 -9.69 10.96
C GLY A 289 13.72 -10.67 11.92
N HIS A 290 12.53 -10.31 12.38
CA HIS A 290 11.62 -11.19 13.10
C HIS A 290 10.22 -11.10 12.50
N GLU A 291 9.45 -12.17 12.64
CA GLU A 291 8.08 -12.22 12.13
C GLU A 291 7.18 -11.25 12.91
N ALA A 292 6.40 -10.45 12.17
CA ALA A 292 5.50 -9.43 12.72
C ALA A 292 4.04 -9.58 12.22
N GLY A 293 3.79 -10.48 11.27
CA GLY A 293 2.46 -10.73 10.73
C GLY A 293 2.43 -11.77 9.62
N LEU A 294 1.23 -12.18 9.23
CA LEU A 294 0.97 -13.08 8.11
C LEU A 294 -0.27 -12.59 7.34
N LEU A 295 -0.06 -12.25 6.06
CA LEU A 295 -1.13 -11.94 5.13
C LEU A 295 -1.52 -13.25 4.44
N LEU A 296 -2.75 -13.72 4.63
CA LEU A 296 -3.18 -15.05 4.15
C LEU A 296 -3.28 -15.13 2.61
N ALA A 297 -3.40 -13.98 1.94
CA ALA A 297 -3.53 -13.87 0.49
C ALA A 297 -2.67 -12.71 -0.08
N GLY A 298 -1.51 -12.47 0.53
CA GLY A 298 -0.68 -11.29 0.26
C GLY A 298 -0.12 -11.22 -1.16
N GLN A 299 0.28 -12.34 -1.75
CA GLN A 299 0.86 -12.38 -3.09
C GLN A 299 -0.19 -12.79 -4.13
N SER A 300 -0.39 -11.95 -5.16
CA SER A 300 -1.27 -12.26 -6.29
C SER A 300 -0.64 -13.27 -7.26
N ASN A 301 -1.49 -13.93 -8.05
CA ASN A 301 -1.09 -14.95 -9.03
C ASN A 301 -0.20 -14.41 -10.17
N GLU A 302 -0.31 -13.12 -10.49
CA GLU A 302 0.44 -12.50 -11.59
C GLU A 302 1.92 -12.31 -11.26
N LEU A 303 2.30 -12.45 -9.99
CA LEU A 303 3.67 -12.36 -9.51
C LEU A 303 4.28 -13.77 -9.42
N ASP A 304 4.21 -14.49 -10.54
CA ASP A 304 4.71 -15.85 -10.64
C ASP A 304 6.22 -15.83 -10.94
N PHE A 305 7.01 -16.26 -9.96
CA PHE A 305 8.44 -16.45 -10.14
C PHE A 305 8.65 -17.69 -11.02
N ARG A 306 8.99 -17.48 -12.30
CA ARG A 306 9.25 -18.55 -13.27
C ARG A 306 10.08 -19.68 -12.67
N GLY A 307 9.43 -20.84 -12.46
CA GLY A 307 10.08 -22.12 -12.29
C GLY A 307 9.94 -22.83 -10.93
N PHE A 308 9.15 -22.30 -9.99
CA PHE A 308 9.03 -22.92 -8.65
C PHE A 308 7.64 -23.39 -8.22
N ASP A 309 6.55 -22.99 -8.89
CA ASP A 309 5.20 -23.43 -8.53
C ASP A 309 4.42 -23.99 -9.72
N SER A 310 3.65 -25.04 -9.45
CA SER A 310 2.65 -25.59 -10.35
C SER A 310 1.46 -24.65 -10.44
N ASP A 311 1.16 -24.15 -11.64
CA ASP A 311 -0.14 -23.73 -12.25
C ASP A 311 -1.40 -23.47 -11.37
N ASP A 312 -1.26 -23.06 -10.12
CA ASP A 312 -2.37 -22.83 -9.20
C ASP A 312 -2.72 -21.35 -9.15
N LYS A 313 -3.96 -21.03 -9.55
CA LYS A 313 -4.54 -19.68 -9.58
C LYS A 313 -4.88 -19.14 -8.18
N ILE A 314 -4.13 -19.52 -7.15
CA ILE A 314 -4.44 -19.18 -5.76
C ILE A 314 -3.38 -18.24 -5.20
N ARG A 315 -3.87 -17.18 -4.55
CA ARG A 315 -3.04 -16.18 -3.88
C ARG A 315 -2.27 -16.84 -2.74
N LYS A 316 -0.98 -16.53 -2.64
CA LYS A 316 -0.09 -17.15 -1.65
C LYS A 316 -0.01 -16.31 -0.38
N ALA A 317 0.07 -16.98 0.76
CA ALA A 317 0.30 -16.30 2.03
C ALA A 317 1.73 -15.76 2.12
N VAL A 318 1.88 -14.60 2.75
CA VAL A 318 3.13 -13.85 2.87
C VAL A 318 3.38 -13.52 4.33
N MET A 319 4.53 -13.95 4.84
CA MET A 319 5.02 -13.61 6.17
C MET A 319 5.67 -12.22 6.13
N LEU A 320 5.22 -11.35 7.02
CA LEU A 320 5.81 -10.04 7.26
C LEU A 320 6.95 -10.19 8.26
N PHE A 321 8.12 -9.68 7.92
CA PHE A 321 9.26 -9.55 8.82
C PHE A 321 9.56 -8.07 9.06
N TYR A 322 9.94 -7.73 10.28
CA TYR A 322 10.46 -6.42 10.64
C TYR A 322 11.90 -6.55 11.16
N GLY A 323 12.79 -5.67 10.72
CA GLY A 323 14.17 -5.57 11.20
C GLY A 323 14.43 -4.18 11.71
N SER A 324 14.90 -4.06 12.95
CA SER A 324 15.24 -2.77 13.55
C SER A 324 16.66 -2.34 13.25
N PHE A 325 16.85 -1.03 13.12
CA PHE A 325 18.16 -0.40 13.02
C PHE A 325 18.41 0.44 14.27
N GLY A 326 19.59 0.29 14.87
CA GLY A 326 19.99 1.13 16.00
C GLY A 326 19.01 1.10 17.18
N LYS A 327 18.77 2.26 17.78
CA LYS A 327 17.88 2.40 18.95
C LYS A 327 16.46 2.75 18.49
N THR A 328 15.53 1.84 18.73
CA THR A 328 14.10 2.07 18.48
C THR A 328 13.48 3.01 19.53
N PRO A 329 12.56 3.90 19.15
CA PRO A 329 11.90 4.82 20.08
C PRO A 329 11.00 4.05 21.04
N GLN A 330 10.80 4.57 22.26
CA GLN A 330 9.77 4.06 23.16
C GLN A 330 8.39 4.54 22.69
N ARG A 331 7.41 3.64 22.62
CA ARG A 331 6.02 3.98 22.24
C ARG A 331 5.04 3.34 23.21
N THR A 332 3.84 3.90 23.25
CA THR A 332 2.66 3.27 23.83
C THR A 332 1.76 2.82 22.68
N SER A 333 1.32 1.58 22.72
CA SER A 333 0.45 0.95 21.71
C SER A 333 -0.89 0.59 22.35
N TYR A 334 -1.97 1.18 21.85
CA TYR A 334 -3.34 0.93 22.28
C TYR A 334 -3.96 -0.20 21.46
N VAL A 335 -3.93 -1.41 22.01
CA VAL A 335 -4.22 -2.66 21.30
C VAL A 335 -5.61 -3.17 21.68
N PRO A 336 -6.44 -3.65 20.75
CA PRO A 336 -7.67 -4.36 21.12
C PRO A 336 -7.37 -5.55 22.05
N PRO A 337 -8.12 -5.79 23.13
CA PRO A 337 -7.80 -6.81 24.15
C PRO A 337 -7.55 -8.21 23.58
N ILE A 338 -8.28 -8.59 22.53
CA ILE A 338 -8.13 -9.89 21.86
C ILE A 338 -6.77 -10.09 21.19
N TYR A 339 -6.07 -9.00 20.85
CA TYR A 339 -4.77 -9.02 20.20
C TYR A 339 -3.61 -8.77 21.16
N ARG A 340 -3.87 -8.56 22.46
CA ARG A 340 -2.82 -8.26 23.46
C ARG A 340 -1.67 -9.26 23.43
N GLU A 341 -1.97 -10.55 23.54
CA GLU A 341 -0.95 -11.62 23.62
C GLU A 341 -0.07 -11.68 22.37
N VAL A 342 -0.67 -11.66 21.17
CA VAL A 342 0.08 -11.73 19.91
C VAL A 342 0.96 -10.49 19.73
N VAL A 343 0.46 -9.30 20.09
CA VAL A 343 1.20 -8.04 19.94
C VAL A 343 2.35 -7.94 20.95
N GLU A 344 2.11 -8.27 22.22
CA GLU A 344 3.17 -8.31 23.25
C GLU A 344 4.27 -9.31 22.86
N ARG A 345 3.90 -10.46 22.26
CA ARG A 345 4.88 -11.44 21.79
C ARG A 345 5.68 -10.94 20.58
N ILE A 346 5.05 -10.28 19.60
CA ILE A 346 5.75 -9.65 18.47
C ILE A 346 6.77 -8.63 19.01
N TYR A 347 6.35 -7.74 19.91
CA TYR A 347 7.25 -6.73 20.49
C TYR A 347 8.38 -7.33 21.32
N SER A 348 8.09 -8.38 22.09
CA SER A 348 9.10 -9.08 22.88
C SER A 348 10.15 -9.77 22.00
N VAL A 349 9.74 -10.47 20.94
CA VAL A 349 10.67 -11.14 20.01
C VAL A 349 11.48 -10.10 19.22
N GLY A 350 10.83 -9.01 18.82
CA GLY A 350 11.48 -7.90 18.13
C GLY A 350 12.33 -6.98 18.99
N ASN A 351 12.35 -7.19 20.32
CA ASN A 351 13.01 -6.32 21.29
C ASN A 351 12.58 -4.84 21.15
N LEU A 352 11.29 -4.62 20.90
CA LEU A 352 10.71 -3.28 20.70
C LEU A 352 10.22 -2.73 22.04
N PRO A 353 10.70 -1.55 22.49
CA PRO A 353 10.28 -0.94 23.75
C PRO A 353 8.89 -0.34 23.60
N ARG A 354 7.87 -1.18 23.80
CA ARG A 354 6.46 -0.84 23.67
C ARG A 354 5.74 -1.06 24.98
N GLU A 355 5.00 -0.06 25.42
CA GLU A 355 3.98 -0.22 26.46
C GLU A 355 2.67 -0.62 25.79
N VAL A 356 2.12 -1.78 26.13
CA VAL A 356 0.84 -2.26 25.56
C VAL A 356 -0.31 -1.95 26.51
N ILE A 357 -1.18 -1.04 26.09
CA ILE A 357 -2.44 -0.72 26.76
C ILE A 357 -3.55 -1.43 25.99
N ALA A 358 -4.17 -2.43 26.62
CA ALA A 358 -5.25 -3.20 26.02
C ALA A 358 -6.57 -3.04 26.79
N GLU A 359 -6.73 -1.89 27.43
CA GLU A 359 -7.91 -1.46 28.16
C GLU A 359 -8.49 -0.23 27.46
N PHE A 360 -9.80 -0.05 27.56
CA PHE A 360 -10.48 1.11 26.99
C PHE A 360 -11.67 1.50 27.84
N GLU A 361 -12.01 2.79 27.79
CA GLU A 361 -13.26 3.29 28.34
C GLU A 361 -14.43 2.92 27.41
N ARG A 362 -15.63 2.72 27.97
CA ARG A 362 -16.82 2.40 27.15
C ARG A 362 -17.23 3.55 26.22
N HIS A 363 -16.78 4.75 26.52
CA HIS A 363 -17.00 5.98 25.76
C HIS A 363 -15.66 6.69 25.66
N PRO A 364 -14.76 6.27 24.75
CA PRO A 364 -13.49 6.97 24.58
C PRO A 364 -13.75 8.44 24.23
N ASP A 365 -12.87 9.33 24.66
CA ASP A 365 -12.87 10.73 24.21
C ASP A 365 -12.40 10.75 22.76
N ILE A 366 -13.35 10.61 21.84
CA ILE A 366 -13.11 10.67 20.40
C ILE A 366 -12.83 12.13 20.07
N SER A 367 -11.85 12.39 19.21
CA SER A 367 -11.67 13.75 18.70
C SER A 367 -13.03 14.26 18.19
N ALA A 368 -13.40 15.52 18.46
CA ALA A 368 -14.73 16.06 18.14
C ALA A 368 -15.01 16.18 16.62
N GLY A 369 -14.26 15.45 15.78
CA GLY A 369 -14.35 15.41 14.32
C GLY A 369 -14.87 14.06 13.80
N PRO A 370 -15.29 14.02 12.53
CA PRO A 370 -15.83 12.81 11.89
C PRO A 370 -14.75 11.76 11.63
N THR A 371 -15.17 10.52 11.35
CA THR A 371 -14.27 9.46 10.90
C THR A 371 -13.59 9.86 9.60
N ARG A 372 -12.27 9.66 9.52
CA ARG A 372 -11.50 9.85 8.29
C ARG A 372 -10.79 8.56 7.92
N LEU A 373 -11.20 8.01 6.79
CA LEU A 373 -10.59 6.82 6.18
C LEU A 373 -9.87 7.25 4.89
N ARG A 374 -8.68 6.71 4.65
CA ARG A 374 -7.93 6.91 3.41
C ARG A 374 -7.78 5.58 2.69
N LEU A 375 -8.30 5.51 1.47
CA LEU A 375 -8.27 4.30 0.67
C LEU A 375 -7.06 4.30 -0.28
N ASN A 376 -6.35 3.19 -0.35
CA ASN A 376 -5.33 2.96 -1.37
C ASN A 376 -5.68 1.66 -2.10
N LEU A 377 -6.00 1.77 -3.40
CA LEU A 377 -6.58 0.69 -4.18
C LEU A 377 -5.55 0.18 -5.18
N ARG A 378 -5.10 -1.06 -5.04
CA ARG A 378 -4.12 -1.68 -5.96
C ARG A 378 -4.83 -2.68 -6.86
N HIS A 379 -5.42 -2.18 -7.94
CA HIS A 379 -6.25 -2.97 -8.84
C HIS A 379 -5.51 -4.12 -9.51
N GLU A 380 -4.24 -3.92 -9.87
CA GLU A 380 -3.37 -4.91 -10.50
C GLU A 380 -3.15 -6.13 -9.58
N THR A 381 -3.16 -5.89 -8.27
CA THR A 381 -2.96 -6.94 -7.27
C THR A 381 -4.25 -7.36 -6.58
N GLY A 382 -5.39 -6.72 -6.88
CA GLY A 382 -6.67 -6.97 -6.20
C GLY A 382 -6.65 -6.67 -4.69
N VAL A 383 -5.76 -5.79 -4.22
CA VAL A 383 -5.61 -5.44 -2.80
C VAL A 383 -6.16 -4.04 -2.52
N GLY A 384 -7.04 -3.91 -1.54
CA GLY A 384 -7.57 -2.62 -1.08
C GLY A 384 -7.11 -2.32 0.35
N PHE A 385 -6.52 -1.15 0.57
CA PHE A 385 -6.14 -0.67 1.90
C PHE A 385 -7.15 0.36 2.39
N ILE A 386 -7.57 0.24 3.65
CA ILE A 386 -8.36 1.23 4.38
C ILE A 386 -7.49 1.73 5.54
N ASN A 387 -6.90 2.92 5.44
CA ASN A 387 -6.11 3.52 6.50
C ASN A 387 -7.00 4.39 7.37
N VAL A 388 -6.96 4.20 8.68
CA VAL A 388 -7.71 5.02 9.62
C VAL A 388 -6.86 6.21 10.03
N ASP A 389 -7.25 7.40 9.58
CA ASP A 389 -6.55 8.64 9.87
C ASP A 389 -7.14 9.39 11.07
N ASN A 390 -8.42 9.15 11.38
CA ASN A 390 -9.12 9.68 12.56
C ASN A 390 -10.35 8.81 12.87
N TYR A 391 -10.60 8.55 14.15
CA TYR A 391 -11.83 7.92 14.61
C TYR A 391 -12.91 8.99 14.87
N GLY A 392 -14.15 8.72 14.43
CA GLY A 392 -15.35 9.49 14.76
C GLY A 392 -16.44 8.58 15.34
N GLU A 393 -17.55 9.17 15.79
CA GLU A 393 -18.70 8.40 16.31
C GLU A 393 -19.31 7.44 15.27
N ASP A 394 -19.18 7.78 13.99
CA ASP A 394 -19.67 7.03 12.82
C ASP A 394 -18.73 5.90 12.37
N PHE A 395 -17.57 5.72 13.02
CA PHE A 395 -16.48 4.87 12.52
C PHE A 395 -16.91 3.47 12.08
N LEU A 396 -17.69 2.77 12.89
CA LEU A 396 -18.07 1.39 12.61
C LEU A 396 -18.98 1.30 11.37
N GLU A 397 -19.88 2.27 11.19
CA GLU A 397 -20.75 2.36 10.03
C GLU A 397 -19.94 2.66 8.78
N SER A 398 -19.08 3.69 8.83
CA SER A 398 -18.20 4.05 7.72
C SER A 398 -17.31 2.88 7.30
N LEU A 399 -16.67 2.19 8.26
CA LEU A 399 -15.80 1.05 7.97
C LEU A 399 -16.56 -0.13 7.38
N GLN A 400 -17.74 -0.47 7.92
CA GLN A 400 -18.58 -1.53 7.39
C GLN A 400 -18.92 -1.29 5.93
N GLU A 401 -19.26 -0.05 5.58
CA GLU A 401 -19.56 0.28 4.20
C GLU A 401 -18.32 0.18 3.32
N GLN A 402 -17.18 0.74 3.72
CA GLN A 402 -15.97 0.65 2.91
C GLN A 402 -15.54 -0.80 2.66
N VAL A 403 -15.60 -1.67 3.67
CA VAL A 403 -15.34 -3.10 3.49
C VAL A 403 -16.33 -3.72 2.50
N LYS A 404 -17.63 -3.43 2.63
CA LYS A 404 -18.67 -3.91 1.70
C LYS A 404 -18.42 -3.42 0.28
N GLN A 405 -18.02 -2.16 0.09
CA GLN A 405 -17.70 -1.60 -1.23
C GLN A 405 -16.53 -2.30 -1.87
N LEU A 406 -15.43 -2.48 -1.15
CA LEU A 406 -14.27 -3.18 -1.69
C LEU A 406 -14.62 -4.63 -2.06
N ARG A 407 -15.48 -5.29 -1.27
CA ARG A 407 -15.99 -6.64 -1.59
C ARG A 407 -16.84 -6.66 -2.87
N MET A 408 -17.77 -5.73 -3.03
CA MET A 408 -18.60 -5.61 -4.23
C MET A 408 -17.76 -5.30 -5.48
N ASN A 409 -16.68 -4.55 -5.30
CA ASN A 409 -15.69 -4.22 -6.33
C ASN A 409 -14.65 -5.32 -6.57
N ARG A 410 -14.83 -6.51 -5.96
CA ARG A 410 -13.99 -7.70 -6.16
C ARG A 410 -12.53 -7.51 -5.75
N PHE A 411 -12.25 -6.61 -4.83
CA PHE A 411 -10.97 -6.68 -4.11
C PHE A 411 -10.95 -7.99 -3.33
N GLU A 412 -9.91 -8.77 -3.55
CA GLU A 412 -9.75 -10.13 -3.00
C GLU A 412 -9.21 -10.09 -1.58
N LEU A 413 -8.28 -9.17 -1.33
CA LEU A 413 -7.69 -8.89 -0.02
C LEU A 413 -7.96 -7.44 0.37
N ILE A 414 -8.61 -7.24 1.51
CA ILE A 414 -8.84 -5.92 2.09
C ILE A 414 -8.03 -5.83 3.38
N LEU A 415 -7.18 -4.81 3.48
CA LEU A 415 -6.33 -4.54 4.63
C LEU A 415 -6.80 -3.27 5.34
N VAL A 416 -7.17 -3.37 6.62
CA VAL A 416 -7.58 -2.24 7.45
C VAL A 416 -6.42 -1.91 8.39
N VAL A 417 -5.89 -0.69 8.27
CA VAL A 417 -4.71 -0.20 8.98
C VAL A 417 -5.15 0.75 10.10
N LEU A 418 -4.95 0.33 11.35
CA LEU A 418 -5.39 1.01 12.57
C LEU A 418 -4.17 1.60 13.31
N PRO A 419 -4.12 2.91 13.61
CA PRO A 419 -2.98 3.53 14.28
C PRO A 419 -2.92 3.15 15.76
N LEU A 420 -1.89 2.41 16.19
CA LEU A 420 -1.76 2.00 17.59
C LEU A 420 -1.34 3.15 18.52
N SER A 421 -0.94 4.30 17.97
CA SER A 421 -0.69 5.51 18.75
C SER A 421 -1.95 6.19 19.26
N ASP A 422 -3.13 5.87 18.70
CA ASP A 422 -4.41 6.45 19.08
C ASP A 422 -5.12 5.57 20.13
N PRO A 423 -5.46 6.11 21.33
CA PRO A 423 -6.21 5.38 22.35
C PRO A 423 -7.52 4.77 21.87
N ALA A 424 -8.19 5.41 20.91
CA ALA A 424 -9.47 4.95 20.38
C ALA A 424 -9.34 3.61 19.63
N THR A 425 -8.13 3.24 19.17
CA THR A 425 -7.86 1.97 18.49
C THR A 425 -8.17 0.76 19.35
N SER A 426 -7.92 0.80 20.67
CA SER A 426 -8.25 -0.32 21.55
C SER A 426 -9.77 -0.53 21.63
N PHE A 427 -10.56 0.54 21.67
CA PHE A 427 -12.02 0.50 21.67
C PHE A 427 -12.59 0.08 20.30
N PHE A 428 -12.29 0.85 19.24
CA PHE A 428 -12.89 0.63 17.92
C PHE A 428 -12.36 -0.59 17.20
N GLY A 429 -11.12 -1.00 17.47
CA GLY A 429 -10.57 -2.26 16.98
C GLY A 429 -11.18 -3.48 17.67
N SER A 430 -11.85 -3.31 18.81
CA SER A 430 -12.57 -4.38 19.49
C SER A 430 -13.87 -4.70 18.77
N GLY A 431 -14.07 -5.97 18.41
CA GLY A 431 -15.30 -6.42 17.77
C GLY A 431 -15.32 -6.30 16.24
N LEU A 432 -14.23 -5.88 15.59
CA LEU A 432 -14.14 -5.85 14.12
C LEU A 432 -14.23 -7.26 13.48
N GLN A 433 -14.06 -8.32 14.26
CA GLN A 433 -14.40 -9.69 13.85
C GLN A 433 -15.87 -9.86 13.45
N GLU A 434 -16.79 -9.07 14.01
CA GLU A 434 -18.23 -9.09 13.66
C GLU A 434 -18.52 -8.64 12.23
N ILE A 435 -17.53 -8.05 11.56
CA ILE A 435 -17.61 -7.62 10.16
C ILE A 435 -16.62 -8.38 9.28
N GLY A 436 -16.06 -9.47 9.79
CA GLY A 436 -15.18 -10.37 9.04
C GLY A 436 -13.74 -9.89 8.92
N LEU A 437 -13.31 -8.93 9.75
CA LEU A 437 -11.91 -8.54 9.85
C LEU A 437 -11.18 -9.44 10.86
N SER A 438 -10.01 -9.92 10.48
CA SER A 438 -9.17 -10.81 11.29
C SER A 438 -7.74 -10.30 11.37
N PHE A 439 -6.99 -10.70 12.38
CA PHE A 439 -5.60 -10.27 12.55
C PHE A 439 -4.73 -10.59 11.32
N SER A 440 -3.93 -9.62 10.88
CA SER A 440 -2.89 -9.82 9.87
C SER A 440 -1.50 -9.60 10.44
N GLY A 441 -1.28 -8.51 11.18
CA GLY A 441 0.05 -8.23 11.70
C GLY A 441 0.18 -6.86 12.34
N ILE A 442 1.38 -6.59 12.83
CA ILE A 442 1.81 -5.28 13.31
C ILE A 442 2.90 -4.78 12.39
N TYR A 443 2.81 -3.52 11.97
CA TYR A 443 3.88 -2.85 11.24
C TYR A 443 4.45 -1.77 12.17
N PRO A 444 5.59 -2.04 12.81
CA PRO A 444 6.22 -1.06 13.69
C PRO A 444 6.68 0.17 12.91
N GLU A 445 6.45 1.36 13.46
CA GLU A 445 6.90 2.64 12.89
C GLU A 445 6.52 2.86 11.40
N TYR A 446 5.37 2.30 10.99
CA TYR A 446 4.85 2.36 9.62
C TYR A 446 4.37 3.75 9.22
N ALA A 447 3.91 4.53 10.19
CA ALA A 447 3.50 5.93 10.03
C ALA A 447 4.03 6.71 11.24
N ASN A 448 3.19 7.55 11.87
CA ASN A 448 3.52 8.14 13.17
C ASN A 448 3.37 7.12 14.32
N GLY A 449 4.25 6.11 14.34
CA GLY A 449 4.21 4.97 15.26
C GLY A 449 3.77 3.67 14.59
N ASP A 450 3.42 2.70 15.43
CA ASP A 450 3.05 1.36 14.98
C ASP A 450 1.60 1.31 14.50
N VAL A 451 1.29 0.40 13.58
CA VAL A 451 -0.08 0.14 13.13
C VAL A 451 -0.46 -1.33 13.30
N LEU A 452 -1.71 -1.57 13.67
CA LEU A 452 -2.36 -2.88 13.62
C LEU A 452 -3.04 -3.04 12.27
N VAL A 453 -2.71 -4.11 11.55
CA VAL A 453 -3.33 -4.44 10.28
C VAL A 453 -4.26 -5.64 10.46
N LEU A 454 -5.52 -5.44 10.11
CA LEU A 454 -6.52 -6.49 9.99
C LEU A 454 -6.78 -6.81 8.51
N GLN A 455 -7.17 -8.04 8.22
CA GLN A 455 -7.46 -8.52 6.87
C GLN A 455 -8.90 -9.05 6.76
N ASN A 456 -9.55 -8.76 5.63
CA ASN A 456 -10.75 -9.43 5.16
C ASN A 456 -10.46 -10.06 3.79
N LEU A 457 -10.85 -11.32 3.64
CA LEU A 457 -10.70 -12.07 2.38
C LEU A 457 -12.06 -12.22 1.71
N ASN A 458 -12.13 -11.83 0.45
CA ASN A 458 -13.37 -11.78 -0.31
C ASN A 458 -13.39 -12.87 -1.39
N ASN A 459 -14.07 -13.99 -1.10
CA ASN A 459 -14.14 -15.15 -2.00
C ASN A 459 -12.76 -15.70 -2.41
N VAL A 460 -11.77 -15.59 -1.53
CA VAL A 460 -10.42 -16.12 -1.72
C VAL A 460 -10.31 -17.48 -1.04
N GLU A 461 -9.83 -18.47 -1.78
CA GLU A 461 -9.46 -19.77 -1.24
C GLU A 461 -8.11 -19.66 -0.51
N ILE A 462 -8.01 -20.27 0.68
CA ILE A 462 -6.76 -20.39 1.43
C ILE A 462 -6.46 -21.88 1.58
N ARG A 463 -5.19 -22.24 1.43
CA ARG A 463 -4.66 -23.58 1.70
C ARG A 463 -3.70 -23.54 2.91
N PRO A 464 -4.20 -23.66 4.15
CA PRO A 464 -3.37 -23.60 5.35
C PRO A 464 -2.17 -24.56 5.35
N GLU A 465 -2.33 -25.72 4.70
CA GLU A 465 -1.32 -26.77 4.54
C GLU A 465 -0.12 -26.34 3.67
N GLU A 466 -0.27 -25.32 2.83
CA GLU A 466 0.81 -24.76 2.00
C GLU A 466 1.56 -23.61 2.69
N ILE A 467 1.10 -23.18 3.88
CA ILE A 467 1.72 -22.10 4.65
C ILE A 467 2.89 -22.66 5.48
N ASN A 468 4.06 -22.71 4.85
CA ASN A 468 5.31 -23.11 5.50
C ASN A 468 5.99 -21.91 6.19
N VAL A 469 6.48 -22.13 7.40
CA VAL A 469 7.09 -21.10 8.24
C VAL A 469 8.46 -21.56 8.75
N ALA A 470 9.39 -20.63 8.91
CA ALA A 470 10.80 -20.95 9.17
C ALA A 470 11.20 -20.94 10.66
N SER A 471 10.29 -20.61 11.59
CA SER A 471 10.60 -20.46 13.02
C SER A 471 9.39 -20.77 13.92
N GLU A 472 9.65 -20.96 15.22
CA GLU A 472 8.60 -21.10 16.25
C GLU A 472 7.67 -19.87 16.34
N MET A 473 8.22 -18.67 16.10
CA MET A 473 7.42 -17.44 16.08
C MET A 473 6.51 -17.41 14.84
N GLY A 474 7.03 -17.86 13.69
CA GLY A 474 6.24 -18.04 12.48
C GLY A 474 5.11 -19.06 12.65
N GLU A 475 5.37 -20.18 13.35
CA GLU A 475 4.35 -21.18 13.69
C GLU A 475 3.25 -20.58 14.58
N PHE A 476 3.64 -19.89 15.64
CA PHE A 476 2.70 -19.19 16.52
C PHE A 476 1.83 -18.18 15.76
N LEU A 477 2.43 -17.33 14.91
CA LEU A 477 1.69 -16.34 14.13
C LEU A 477 0.75 -16.98 13.12
N ARG A 478 1.20 -18.01 12.40
CA ARG A 478 0.36 -18.76 11.47
C ARG A 478 -0.87 -19.32 12.17
N ASP A 479 -0.67 -19.99 13.29
CA ASP A 479 -1.75 -20.64 14.02
C ASP A 479 -2.73 -19.61 14.61
N PHE A 480 -2.20 -18.50 15.15
CA PHE A 480 -3.01 -17.39 15.64
C PHE A 480 -3.85 -16.75 14.54
N VAL A 481 -3.23 -16.39 13.40
CA VAL A 481 -3.88 -15.73 12.26
C VAL A 481 -4.97 -16.62 11.67
N LEU A 482 -4.70 -17.91 11.47
CA LEU A 482 -5.70 -18.87 10.97
C LEU A 482 -6.86 -19.08 11.97
N ALA A 483 -6.57 -19.12 13.27
CA ALA A 483 -7.60 -19.18 14.29
C ALA A 483 -8.46 -17.92 14.30
N ASP A 484 -7.85 -16.73 14.20
CA ASP A 484 -8.56 -15.46 14.17
C ASP A 484 -9.44 -15.31 12.93
N TYR A 485 -8.93 -15.71 11.77
CA TYR A 485 -9.67 -15.75 10.52
C TYR A 485 -10.91 -16.65 10.61
N ARG A 486 -10.78 -17.87 11.15
CA ARG A 486 -11.92 -18.77 11.37
C ARG A 486 -12.94 -18.17 12.33
N ARG A 487 -12.49 -17.60 13.45
CA ARG A 487 -13.38 -16.93 14.42
C ARG A 487 -14.17 -15.79 13.75
N ALA A 488 -13.51 -14.93 12.99
CA ALA A 488 -14.18 -13.84 12.27
C ALA A 488 -15.26 -14.37 11.31
N GLY A 489 -14.95 -15.42 10.54
CA GLY A 489 -15.92 -16.08 9.66
C GLY A 489 -17.13 -16.66 10.40
N GLU A 490 -16.91 -17.32 11.56
CA GLU A 490 -17.97 -17.85 12.41
C GLU A 490 -18.90 -16.75 12.95
N ARG A 491 -18.33 -15.60 13.37
CA ARG A 491 -19.10 -14.45 13.85
C ARG A 491 -19.98 -13.85 12.77
N VAL A 492 -19.44 -13.64 11.57
CA VAL A 492 -20.22 -13.14 10.42
C VAL A 492 -21.40 -14.08 10.14
N ALA A 493 -21.14 -15.39 10.07
CA ALA A 493 -22.18 -16.38 9.81
C ALA A 493 -23.25 -16.41 10.93
N GLN A 494 -22.86 -16.22 12.20
CA GLN A 494 -23.80 -16.13 13.31
C GLN A 494 -24.66 -14.86 13.25
N ARG A 495 -24.06 -13.72 12.89
CA ARG A 495 -24.77 -12.45 12.72
C ARG A 495 -25.79 -12.52 11.57
N GLU A 496 -25.44 -13.13 10.45
CA GLU A 496 -26.33 -13.36 9.32
C GLU A 496 -27.51 -14.27 9.69
N ARG A 497 -27.26 -15.39 10.39
CA ARG A 497 -28.32 -16.26 10.91
C ARG A 497 -29.27 -15.53 11.85
N SER A 498 -28.73 -14.69 12.75
CA SER A 498 -29.52 -13.91 13.70
C SER A 498 -30.40 -12.87 13.00
N ARG A 499 -29.86 -12.18 11.99
CA ARG A 499 -30.63 -11.24 11.14
C ARG A 499 -31.74 -11.95 10.37
N ALA A 500 -31.45 -13.09 9.74
CA ALA A 500 -32.44 -13.86 9.00
C ALA A 500 -33.55 -14.41 9.92
N HIS A 501 -33.20 -14.84 11.14
CA HIS A 501 -34.20 -15.25 12.12
C HIS A 501 -35.10 -14.09 12.54
N MET A 502 -34.52 -12.91 12.79
CA MET A 502 -35.29 -11.73 13.15
C MET A 502 -36.21 -11.25 12.04
N ALA A 503 -35.75 -11.25 10.78
CA ALA A 503 -36.59 -10.93 9.62
C ALA A 503 -37.81 -11.85 9.52
N ARG A 504 -37.65 -13.16 9.73
CA ARG A 504 -38.77 -14.11 9.75
C ARG A 504 -39.75 -13.86 10.89
N ILE A 505 -39.27 -13.40 12.04
CA ILE A 505 -40.16 -13.02 13.16
C ILE A 505 -40.99 -11.81 12.78
N TYR A 506 -40.38 -10.78 12.18
CA TYR A 506 -41.11 -9.59 11.71
C TYR A 506 -42.12 -9.94 10.61
N GLU A 507 -41.74 -10.76 9.62
CA GLU A 507 -42.66 -11.27 8.58
C GLU A 507 -43.83 -12.11 9.13
N ALA A 508 -43.66 -12.74 10.30
CA ALA A 508 -44.72 -13.53 10.94
C ALA A 508 -45.62 -12.71 11.86
N LEU A 509 -45.24 -11.47 12.16
CA LEU A 509 -46.00 -10.51 12.97
C LEU A 509 -46.82 -9.54 12.11
N ASP A 510 -46.44 -9.38 10.83
CA ASP A 510 -47.24 -8.73 9.77
C ASP A 510 -48.25 -9.72 9.15
#